data_AF-A0A1H4GHD4-F1
#
_entry.id   AF-A0A1H4GHD4-F1
#
_cell.length_a   1.000
_cell.length_b   1.000
_cell.length_c   1.000
_cell.angle_alpha   90.00
_cell.angle_beta   90.00
_cell.angle_gamma   90.00
#
_symmetry.space_group_name_H-M   'P 1'
#
loop_
_entity.id
_entity.type
_entity.pdbx_description
1 polymer ?
#
loop_
_entity_poly.entity_id
_entity_poly.type
_entity_poly.pdbx_seq_one_letter_code
_entity_poly.pdbx_strand_id
1 'polypeptide(L)'
;MTPHYGDYYQGNGTPHDAGSPNPIVFMVIPAKSKFTFHVTADTQRLKDVQNWQALMQTAFNHAFKWLGFGAKTAVGYGAMQIVGAKQTSATTTSTPSFQTNEERWEKSTFQYQKGSGEITATGNKKRATVRGDDAKALFVKLPDDKRKLLEKQRLVATAVVKSQGNMNVLFDIV
;
A
#
# COMPACT_ATOMS: atom_id res chain seq x y z
N MET A 1 9.11 11.00 -1.38
CA MET A 1 10.00 10.25 -2.28
C MET A 1 11.42 10.57 -1.85
N THR A 2 12.27 9.57 -1.71
CA THR A 2 13.72 9.78 -1.53
C THR A 2 14.33 9.99 -2.93
N PRO A 3 15.35 10.85 -3.09
CA PRO A 3 15.99 11.05 -4.39
C PRO A 3 16.59 9.75 -4.94
N HIS A 4 16.46 9.53 -6.25
CA HIS A 4 16.99 8.35 -6.97
C HIS A 4 18.50 8.45 -7.30
N TYR A 5 19.20 9.47 -6.80
CA TYR A 5 20.59 9.80 -7.16
C TYR A 5 21.65 9.13 -6.28
N GLY A 6 21.46 7.85 -5.93
CA GLY A 6 22.39 7.10 -5.08
C GLY A 6 23.83 7.12 -5.61
N ASP A 7 24.01 6.79 -6.89
CA ASP A 7 25.33 6.70 -7.53
C ASP A 7 26.03 8.07 -7.62
N TYR A 8 25.27 9.13 -7.90
CA TYR A 8 25.80 10.50 -7.91
C TYR A 8 26.27 10.93 -6.52
N TYR A 9 25.47 10.70 -5.48
CA TYR A 9 25.86 11.05 -4.11
C TYR A 9 27.02 10.22 -3.57
N GLN A 10 27.28 9.04 -4.15
CA GLN A 10 28.43 8.20 -3.84
C GLN A 10 29.67 8.51 -4.69
N GLY A 11 29.58 9.48 -5.62
CA GLY A 11 30.69 9.85 -6.51
C GLY A 11 30.96 8.84 -7.63
N ASN A 12 30.04 7.89 -7.87
CA ASN A 12 30.20 6.81 -8.83
C ASN A 12 29.64 7.14 -10.23
N GLY A 13 29.12 8.35 -10.43
CA GLY A 13 28.56 8.76 -11.72
C GLY A 13 28.16 10.23 -11.77
N THR A 14 27.84 10.72 -12.97
CA THR A 14 27.22 12.03 -13.17
C THR A 14 25.74 12.00 -12.77
N PRO A 15 25.13 13.14 -12.42
CA PRO A 15 23.71 13.17 -12.10
C PRO A 15 22.89 12.76 -13.33
N HIS A 16 22.16 11.64 -13.23
CA HIS A 16 21.24 11.19 -14.27
C HIS A 16 20.02 10.47 -13.67
N ASP A 17 18.89 10.49 -14.37
CA ASP A 17 17.59 9.96 -13.91
C ASP A 17 17.31 8.51 -14.41
N ALA A 18 18.35 7.81 -14.85
CA ALA A 18 18.24 6.45 -15.41
C ALA A 18 18.75 5.37 -14.43
N GLY A 19 18.83 5.71 -13.14
CA GLY A 19 19.19 4.75 -12.08
C GLY A 19 18.11 3.67 -11.91
N SER A 20 18.51 2.52 -11.39
CA SER A 20 17.56 1.46 -11.07
C SER A 20 16.56 1.94 -9.99
N PRO A 21 15.25 1.69 -10.14
CA PRO A 21 14.26 2.14 -9.16
C PRO A 21 14.48 1.44 -7.83
N ASN A 22 14.53 2.21 -6.74
CA ASN A 22 14.54 1.68 -5.38
C ASN A 22 13.14 1.86 -4.75
N PRO A 23 12.32 0.80 -4.63
CA PRO A 23 10.97 0.91 -4.12
C PRO A 23 10.93 1.41 -2.67
N ILE A 24 10.14 2.45 -2.42
CA ILE A 24 9.87 2.96 -1.06
C ILE A 24 8.45 2.58 -0.69
N VAL A 25 8.32 1.67 0.27
CA VAL A 25 7.03 1.32 0.86
C VAL A 25 6.57 2.42 1.82
N PHE A 26 5.28 2.75 1.79
CA PHE A 26 4.67 3.69 2.72
C PHE A 26 3.30 3.15 3.11
N MET A 27 2.90 3.41 4.36
CA MET A 27 1.58 3.01 4.83
C MET A 27 0.51 3.89 4.18
N VAL A 28 -0.59 3.25 3.78
CA VAL A 28 -1.74 3.90 3.18
C VAL A 28 -2.96 3.58 4.03
N ILE A 29 -3.77 4.60 4.31
CA ILE A 29 -5.05 4.42 5.00
C ILE A 29 -6.07 3.91 3.97
N PRO A 30 -6.79 2.80 4.25
CA PRO A 30 -7.77 2.26 3.32
C PRO A 30 -8.86 3.26 2.95
N ALA A 31 -9.37 3.15 1.72
CA ALA A 31 -10.54 3.91 1.28
C ALA A 31 -11.74 3.67 2.21
N LYS A 32 -12.62 4.68 2.32
CA LYS A 32 -13.80 4.68 3.21
C LYS A 32 -13.50 4.74 4.71
N SER A 33 -12.23 4.89 5.11
CA SER A 33 -11.88 5.27 6.48
C SER A 33 -12.51 6.62 6.82
N LYS A 34 -12.97 6.77 8.07
CA LYS A 34 -13.63 7.98 8.55
C LYS A 34 -12.66 8.83 9.35
N PHE A 35 -12.70 10.14 9.10
CA PHE A 35 -11.91 11.14 9.82
C PHE A 35 -12.83 12.18 10.42
N THR A 36 -12.50 12.60 11.65
CA THR A 36 -13.13 13.75 12.30
C THR A 36 -12.10 14.86 12.40
N PHE A 37 -12.40 16.02 11.82
CA PHE A 37 -11.54 17.20 11.92
C PHE A 37 -12.06 18.12 13.01
N HIS A 38 -11.22 18.43 14.00
CA HIS A 38 -11.50 19.41 15.03
C HIS A 38 -10.72 20.69 14.73
N VAL A 39 -11.43 21.80 14.55
CA VAL A 39 -10.82 23.11 14.31
C VAL A 39 -11.05 23.97 15.55
N THR A 40 -9.97 24.56 16.06
CA THR A 40 -10.03 25.57 17.12
C THR A 40 -9.39 26.84 16.61
N ALA A 41 -9.86 27.98 17.09
CA ALA A 41 -9.31 29.27 16.72
C ALA A 41 -9.29 30.21 17.92
N ASP A 42 -8.23 31.03 17.99
CA ASP A 42 -8.16 32.16 18.90
C ASP A 42 -9.05 33.29 18.34
N THR A 43 -10.20 33.49 18.98
CA THR A 43 -11.20 34.46 18.54
C THR A 43 -10.70 35.90 18.64
N GLN A 44 -9.71 36.20 19.50
CA GLN A 44 -9.14 37.54 19.58
C GLN A 44 -8.33 37.91 18.32
N ARG A 45 -7.80 36.91 17.61
CA ARG A 45 -7.09 37.10 16.34
C ARG A 45 -8.02 37.12 15.13
N LEU A 46 -9.30 36.79 15.32
CA LEU A 46 -10.31 36.73 14.27
C LEU A 46 -11.36 37.85 14.38
N LYS A 47 -11.06 38.92 15.13
CA LYS A 47 -12.01 40.02 15.39
C LYS A 47 -12.60 40.62 14.11
N ASP A 48 -11.82 40.68 13.04
CA ASP A 48 -12.23 41.24 11.75
C ASP A 48 -12.78 40.19 10.77
N VAL A 49 -12.73 38.90 11.14
CA VAL A 49 -13.20 37.79 10.30
C VAL A 49 -14.58 37.36 10.77
N GLN A 50 -15.60 37.83 10.04
CA GLN A 50 -16.96 37.37 10.29
C GLN A 50 -17.14 35.91 9.87
N ASN A 51 -17.86 35.15 10.69
CA ASN A 51 -18.30 33.78 10.40
C ASN A 51 -17.16 32.85 9.94
N TRP A 52 -16.02 32.90 10.64
CA TRP A 52 -14.84 32.11 10.32
C TRP A 52 -15.13 30.60 10.24
N GLN A 53 -16.13 30.11 11.00
CA GLN A 53 -16.55 28.71 10.96
C GLN A 53 -17.11 28.34 9.58
N ALA A 54 -17.93 29.20 8.96
CA ALA A 54 -18.44 28.95 7.62
C ALA A 54 -17.34 29.02 6.55
N LEU A 55 -16.36 29.92 6.73
CA LEU A 55 -15.18 29.97 5.87
C LEU A 55 -14.36 28.68 5.97
N MET A 56 -14.16 28.16 7.18
CA MET A 56 -13.50 26.88 7.39
C MET A 56 -14.28 25.73 6.75
N GLN A 57 -15.60 25.67 6.94
CA GLN A 57 -16.43 24.65 6.31
C GLN A 57 -16.30 24.70 4.78
N THR A 58 -16.28 25.90 4.19
CA THR A 58 -16.12 26.10 2.75
C THR A 58 -14.73 25.63 2.28
N ALA A 59 -13.68 25.95 3.04
CA ALA A 59 -12.32 25.50 2.75
C ALA A 59 -12.21 23.97 2.79
N PHE A 60 -12.79 23.30 3.78
CA PHE A 60 -12.83 21.84 3.84
C PHE A 60 -13.60 21.25 2.66
N ASN A 61 -14.76 21.78 2.33
CA ASN A 61 -15.56 21.30 1.20
C ASN A 61 -14.77 21.40 -0.12
N HIS A 62 -14.06 22.50 -0.33
CA HIS A 62 -13.19 22.69 -1.50
C HIS A 62 -12.01 21.73 -1.49
N ALA A 63 -11.31 21.61 -0.35
CA ALA A 63 -10.15 20.74 -0.22
C ALA A 63 -10.50 19.27 -0.43
N PHE A 64 -11.60 18.78 0.16
CA PHE A 64 -12.07 17.41 -0.04
C PHE A 64 -12.37 17.09 -1.50
N LYS A 65 -12.94 18.06 -2.23
CA LYS A 65 -13.32 17.87 -3.64
C LYS A 65 -12.15 17.98 -4.62
N TRP A 66 -11.20 18.88 -4.38
CA TRP A 66 -10.22 19.27 -5.40
C TRP A 66 -8.75 19.09 -5.01
N LEU A 67 -8.42 19.04 -3.73
CA LEU A 67 -7.03 19.04 -3.26
C LEU A 67 -6.61 17.71 -2.63
N GLY A 68 -7.49 17.09 -1.82
CA GLY A 68 -7.13 15.97 -0.97
C GLY A 68 -6.21 16.36 0.20
N PHE A 69 -5.97 15.41 1.10
CA PHE A 69 -5.13 15.58 2.30
C PHE A 69 -4.04 14.52 2.38
N GLY A 70 -2.84 14.92 2.84
CA GLY A 70 -1.69 14.03 3.00
C GLY A 70 -0.74 14.06 1.80
N ALA A 71 -0.01 12.97 1.58
CA ALA A 71 0.98 12.87 0.52
C ALA A 71 0.36 12.40 -0.81
N LYS A 72 1.03 12.72 -1.92
CA LYS A 72 0.72 12.19 -3.27
C LYS A 72 -0.69 12.54 -3.77
N THR A 73 -1.21 13.69 -3.38
CA THR A 73 -2.54 14.17 -3.81
C THR A 73 -2.64 14.39 -5.32
N ALA A 74 -1.55 14.85 -5.95
CA ALA A 74 -1.48 15.03 -7.40
C ALA A 74 -1.73 13.74 -8.21
N VAL A 75 -1.54 12.57 -7.60
CA VAL A 75 -1.81 11.26 -8.21
C VAL A 75 -3.00 10.54 -7.55
N GLY A 76 -3.88 11.29 -6.88
CA GLY A 76 -5.19 10.83 -6.42
C GLY A 76 -5.26 10.29 -4.98
N TYR A 77 -4.15 10.27 -4.23
CA TYR A 77 -4.20 9.90 -2.81
C TYR A 77 -4.84 11.01 -1.97
N GLY A 78 -5.42 10.65 -0.83
CA GLY A 78 -5.92 11.64 0.13
C GLY A 78 -7.26 12.29 -0.25
N ALA A 79 -7.93 11.84 -1.31
CA ALA A 79 -9.27 12.29 -1.64
C ALA A 79 -10.26 11.95 -0.51
N MET A 80 -11.14 12.89 -0.20
CA MET A 80 -12.08 12.78 0.92
C MET A 80 -13.49 13.19 0.49
N GLN A 81 -14.49 12.68 1.20
CA GLN A 81 -15.88 13.07 1.02
C GLN A 81 -16.53 13.27 2.39
N ILE A 82 -17.42 14.27 2.49
CA ILE A 82 -18.23 14.48 3.68
C ILE A 82 -19.19 13.30 3.84
N VAL A 83 -19.18 12.69 5.02
CA VAL A 83 -20.08 11.58 5.36
C VAL A 83 -21.53 12.06 5.27
N GLY A 84 -22.34 11.42 4.44
CA GLY A 84 -23.76 11.76 4.25
C GLY A 84 -24.05 12.71 3.08
N ALA A 85 -23.04 13.27 2.41
CA ALA A 85 -23.26 14.03 1.18
C ALA A 85 -23.66 13.07 0.04
N LYS A 86 -24.85 13.27 -0.55
CA LYS A 86 -25.27 12.55 -1.78
C LYS A 86 -24.19 12.74 -2.84
N GLN A 87 -23.69 11.64 -3.39
CA GLN A 87 -22.77 11.68 -4.53
C GLN A 87 -23.50 12.30 -5.73
N THR A 88 -23.23 13.57 -6.02
CA THR A 88 -23.53 14.12 -7.34
C THR A 88 -22.53 13.54 -8.31
N SER A 89 -22.97 12.48 -8.98
CA SER A 89 -22.28 11.76 -10.05
C SER A 89 -21.93 12.70 -11.20
N ALA A 90 -20.74 13.30 -11.18
CA ALA A 90 -20.17 13.94 -12.36
C ALA A 90 -18.65 14.09 -12.19
N THR A 91 -17.92 12.97 -12.21
CA THR A 91 -16.64 12.80 -12.92
C THR A 91 -16.27 11.32 -12.83
N THR A 92 -16.20 10.67 -13.97
CA THR A 92 -15.57 9.36 -14.16
C THR A 92 -14.08 9.51 -13.87
N THR A 93 -13.68 9.46 -12.61
CA THR A 93 -12.28 9.29 -12.23
C THR A 93 -12.09 7.83 -11.93
N SER A 94 -11.34 7.17 -12.81
CA SER A 94 -10.81 5.82 -12.64
C SER A 94 -10.35 5.61 -11.20
N THR A 95 -11.14 4.88 -10.43
CA THR A 95 -10.68 4.20 -9.23
C THR A 95 -9.39 3.46 -9.63
N PRO A 96 -8.21 3.71 -9.03
CA PRO A 96 -7.26 2.63 -8.90
C PRO A 96 -7.94 1.66 -7.94
N SER A 97 -8.76 0.76 -8.48
CA SER A 97 -9.11 -0.43 -7.76
C SER A 97 -7.78 -1.12 -7.54
N PHE A 98 -7.27 -1.08 -6.32
CA PHE A 98 -6.38 -2.15 -5.87
C PHE A 98 -7.24 -3.40 -5.86
N GLN A 99 -7.46 -3.97 -7.03
CA GLN A 99 -7.85 -5.35 -7.15
C GLN A 99 -6.67 -6.12 -6.57
N THR A 100 -6.77 -6.51 -5.30
CA THR A 100 -6.04 -7.67 -4.82
C THR A 100 -6.54 -8.85 -5.65
N ASN A 101 -5.98 -8.98 -6.84
CA ASN A 101 -6.16 -10.14 -7.68
C ASN A 101 -5.44 -11.26 -6.95
N GLU A 102 -6.23 -12.05 -6.23
CA GLU A 102 -5.78 -13.31 -5.66
C GLU A 102 -5.58 -14.28 -6.82
N GLU A 103 -4.32 -14.52 -7.18
CA GLU A 103 -3.94 -15.51 -8.18
C GLU A 103 -3.64 -16.83 -7.46
N ARG A 104 -4.18 -17.94 -7.97
CA ARG A 104 -3.86 -19.28 -7.47
C ARG A 104 -2.89 -19.96 -8.42
N TRP A 105 -1.72 -20.34 -7.92
CA TRP A 105 -0.72 -21.08 -8.68
C TRP A 105 -0.75 -22.55 -8.27
N GLU A 106 -1.37 -23.38 -9.09
CA GLU A 106 -1.39 -24.83 -8.88
C GLU A 106 0.01 -25.43 -9.02
N LYS A 107 0.29 -26.48 -8.23
CA LYS A 107 1.57 -27.23 -8.27
C LYS A 107 2.81 -26.34 -8.11
N SER A 108 2.72 -25.32 -7.26
CA SER A 108 3.84 -24.43 -6.95
C SER A 108 4.89 -25.13 -6.09
N THR A 109 6.15 -24.75 -6.27
CA THR A 109 7.26 -25.16 -5.41
C THR A 109 7.58 -24.06 -4.41
N PHE A 110 8.05 -24.44 -3.22
CA PHE A 110 8.29 -23.49 -2.14
C PHE A 110 9.73 -23.60 -1.61
N GLN A 111 10.32 -22.44 -1.35
CA GLN A 111 11.60 -22.33 -0.67
C GLN A 111 11.47 -21.62 0.66
N TYR A 112 12.09 -22.18 1.71
CA TYR A 112 12.13 -21.59 3.04
C TYR A 112 13.56 -21.26 3.46
N GLN A 113 13.83 -19.99 3.77
CA GLN A 113 15.12 -19.54 4.27
C GLN A 113 15.12 -19.50 5.80
N LYS A 114 15.75 -20.47 6.44
CA LYS A 114 15.76 -20.60 7.91
C LYS A 114 16.35 -19.40 8.66
N GLY A 115 17.30 -18.70 8.05
CA GLY A 115 17.95 -17.53 8.67
C GLY A 115 17.03 -16.30 8.73
N SER A 116 16.32 -16.00 7.64
CA SER A 116 15.43 -14.83 7.52
C SER A 116 13.96 -15.13 7.83
N GLY A 117 13.58 -16.41 7.90
CA GLY A 117 12.19 -16.85 8.00
C GLY A 117 11.38 -16.64 6.71
N GLU A 118 12.03 -16.29 5.59
CA GLU A 118 11.37 -15.97 4.32
C GLU A 118 10.85 -17.22 3.61
N ILE A 119 9.61 -17.14 3.10
CA ILE A 119 9.01 -18.19 2.28
C ILE A 119 8.77 -17.64 0.88
N THR A 120 9.28 -18.32 -0.14
CA THR A 120 9.09 -17.97 -1.55
C THR A 120 8.40 -19.10 -2.31
N ALA A 121 7.27 -18.79 -2.96
CA ALA A 121 6.59 -19.66 -3.90
C ALA A 121 7.05 -19.38 -5.33
N THR A 122 7.21 -20.43 -6.13
CA THR A 122 7.47 -20.35 -7.58
C THR A 122 6.42 -21.17 -8.33
N GLY A 123 5.69 -20.50 -9.21
CA GLY A 123 4.59 -21.07 -9.99
C GLY A 123 4.19 -20.11 -11.12
N ASN A 124 3.53 -20.61 -12.17
CA ASN A 124 3.12 -19.79 -13.33
C ASN A 124 4.23 -18.91 -13.94
N LYS A 125 5.49 -19.38 -13.92
CA LYS A 125 6.69 -18.61 -14.35
C LYS A 125 6.93 -17.30 -13.57
N LYS A 126 6.30 -17.14 -12.41
CA LYS A 126 6.42 -16.00 -11.50
C LYS A 126 6.94 -16.47 -10.14
N ARG A 127 7.35 -15.51 -9.31
CA ARG A 127 7.76 -15.74 -7.91
C ARG A 127 6.93 -14.85 -6.99
N ALA A 128 6.56 -15.38 -5.82
CA ALA A 128 5.84 -14.65 -4.78
C ALA A 128 6.51 -14.92 -3.43
N THR A 129 6.73 -13.87 -2.65
CA THR A 129 7.55 -13.96 -1.43
C THR A 129 6.82 -13.35 -0.25
N VAL A 130 7.00 -13.93 0.94
CA VAL A 130 6.56 -13.39 2.23
C VAL A 130 7.71 -13.40 3.23
N ARG A 131 7.80 -12.37 4.06
CA ARG A 131 8.91 -12.12 5.02
C ARG A 131 8.36 -11.69 6.38
N GLY A 132 9.23 -11.70 7.39
CA GLY A 132 8.92 -11.12 8.71
C GLY A 132 7.82 -11.88 9.45
N ASP A 133 6.97 -11.15 10.16
CA ASP A 133 5.93 -11.75 11.01
C ASP A 133 4.83 -12.45 10.20
N ASP A 134 4.53 -11.97 8.98
CA ASP A 134 3.59 -12.62 8.08
C ASP A 134 4.09 -14.01 7.64
N ALA A 135 5.40 -14.16 7.42
CA ALA A 135 5.98 -15.46 7.08
C ALA A 135 5.94 -16.44 8.25
N LYS A 136 6.17 -15.96 9.48
CA LYS A 136 6.02 -16.77 10.71
C LYS A 136 4.57 -17.20 10.91
N ALA A 137 3.62 -16.28 10.74
CA ALA A 137 2.19 -16.55 10.87
C ALA A 137 1.74 -17.60 9.83
N LEU A 138 2.18 -17.45 8.57
CA LEU A 138 1.93 -18.42 7.51
C LEU A 138 2.52 -19.79 7.86
N PHE A 139 3.77 -19.84 8.33
CA PHE A 139 4.42 -21.09 8.72
C PHE A 139 3.67 -21.82 9.83
N VAL A 140 3.25 -21.11 10.88
CA VAL A 140 2.51 -21.67 12.02
C VAL A 140 1.13 -22.20 11.60
N LYS A 141 0.47 -21.55 10.65
CA LYS A 141 -0.84 -21.95 10.13
C LYS A 141 -0.78 -23.28 9.35
N LEU A 142 0.38 -23.68 8.84
CA LEU A 142 0.51 -24.92 8.07
C LEU A 142 0.35 -26.17 8.96
N PRO A 143 -0.33 -27.21 8.46
CA PRO A 143 -0.25 -28.55 9.01
C PRO A 143 1.20 -29.05 9.18
N ASP A 144 1.45 -29.91 10.18
CA ASP A 144 2.80 -30.37 10.54
C ASP A 144 3.52 -31.12 9.40
N ASP A 145 2.77 -31.87 8.60
CA ASP A 145 3.25 -32.57 7.41
C ASP A 145 3.76 -31.57 6.35
N LYS A 146 3.00 -30.50 6.10
CA LYS A 146 3.40 -29.43 5.17
C LYS A 146 4.59 -28.63 5.70
N ARG A 147 4.67 -28.34 7.00
CA ARG A 147 5.84 -27.69 7.62
C ARG A 147 7.10 -28.50 7.41
N LYS A 148 7.07 -29.81 7.68
CA LYS A 148 8.21 -30.71 7.47
C LYS A 148 8.65 -30.75 5.99
N LEU A 149 7.70 -30.75 5.05
CA LEU A 149 7.99 -30.71 3.63
C LEU A 149 8.59 -29.37 3.20
N LEU A 150 8.09 -28.26 3.74
CA LEU A 150 8.59 -26.91 3.47
C LEU A 150 10.03 -26.73 3.98
N GLU A 151 10.32 -27.15 5.20
CA GLU A 151 11.68 -27.10 5.77
C GLU A 151 12.69 -27.93 4.97
N LYS A 152 12.22 -29.02 4.35
CA LYS A 152 13.01 -29.89 3.46
C LYS A 152 13.06 -29.40 2.02
N GLN A 153 12.47 -28.25 1.68
CA GLN A 153 12.38 -27.71 0.31
C GLN A 153 11.68 -28.66 -0.68
N ARG A 154 10.74 -29.48 -0.20
CA ARG A 154 10.05 -30.52 -0.97
C ARG A 154 8.53 -30.31 -1.05
N LEU A 155 8.03 -29.17 -0.56
CA LEU A 155 6.62 -28.86 -0.62
C LEU A 155 6.22 -28.51 -2.06
N VAL A 156 5.20 -29.21 -2.56
CA VAL A 156 4.47 -28.88 -3.78
C VAL A 156 3.00 -28.73 -3.40
N ALA A 157 2.43 -27.55 -3.63
CA ALA A 157 1.08 -27.20 -3.19
C ALA A 157 0.53 -26.02 -3.99
N THR A 158 -0.70 -25.59 -3.72
CA THR A 158 -1.27 -24.42 -4.37
C THR A 158 -0.83 -23.17 -3.62
N ALA A 159 -0.15 -22.25 -4.30
CA ALA A 159 0.16 -20.94 -3.73
C ALA A 159 -1.00 -19.98 -3.98
N VAL A 160 -1.47 -19.29 -2.94
CA VAL A 160 -2.38 -18.15 -3.06
C VAL A 160 -1.55 -16.89 -3.00
N VAL A 161 -1.56 -16.13 -4.09
CA VAL A 161 -0.69 -14.98 -4.31
C VAL A 161 -1.53 -13.72 -4.46
N LYS A 162 -1.12 -12.64 -3.78
CA LYS A 162 -1.72 -11.32 -3.94
C LYS A 162 -0.77 -10.40 -4.69
N SER A 163 -1.26 -9.81 -5.77
CA SER A 163 -0.54 -8.74 -6.47
C SER A 163 -0.64 -7.44 -5.66
N GLN A 164 0.50 -6.89 -5.26
CA GLN A 164 0.64 -5.60 -4.59
C GLN A 164 1.53 -4.69 -5.47
N GLY A 165 0.90 -3.93 -6.36
CA GLY A 165 1.63 -3.19 -7.40
C GLY A 165 2.36 -4.14 -8.35
N ASN A 166 3.67 -3.96 -8.50
CA ASN A 166 4.53 -4.83 -9.31
C ASN A 166 5.06 -6.06 -8.56
N MET A 167 4.73 -6.22 -7.27
CA MET A 167 5.19 -7.35 -6.47
C MET A 167 4.10 -8.39 -6.30
N ASN A 168 4.50 -9.66 -6.28
CA ASN A 168 3.64 -10.77 -5.90
C ASN A 168 3.98 -11.17 -4.47
N VAL A 169 2.99 -11.15 -3.58
CA VAL A 169 3.16 -11.55 -2.18
C VAL A 169 2.49 -12.89 -1.96
N LEU A 170 3.22 -13.83 -1.35
CA LEU A 170 2.65 -15.11 -0.96
C LEU A 170 1.71 -14.89 0.22
N PHE A 171 0.43 -15.19 0.04
CA PHE A 171 -0.60 -14.95 1.05
C PHE A 171 -1.01 -16.22 1.79
N ASP A 172 -1.14 -17.35 1.07
CA ASP A 172 -1.51 -18.64 1.68
C ASP A 172 -0.94 -19.82 0.90
N ILE A 173 -0.93 -21.01 1.53
CA ILE A 173 -0.55 -22.27 0.88
C ILE A 173 -1.64 -23.31 1.14
N VAL A 174 -2.32 -23.72 0.06
CA VAL A 174 -3.46 -24.65 0.07
C VAL A 174 -3.06 -26.03 -0.44
#